data_AF-A0A7X7VBG5-F1
#
_entry.id   AF-A0A7X7VBG5-F1
#
_cell.length_a   1.000
_cell.length_b   1.000
_cell.length_c   1.000
_cell.angle_alpha   90.00
_cell.angle_beta   90.00
_cell.angle_gamma   90.00
#
_symmetry.space_group_name_H-M   'P 1'
#
loop_
_entity.id
_entity.type
_entity.pdbx_description
1 polymer ?
#
loop_
_entity_poly.entity_id
_entity_poly.type
_entity_poly.pdbx_seq_one_letter_code
_entity_poly.pdbx_strand_id
1 'polypeptide(L)'
;MILSPSGPRRGRLRPASVPALAVLAVLAEISLLCAAGPSGPPETRRSKIVAPGLEHIEIRRGDFGVGLGPDRWIIHVLVADPARTRLVLGRAHDRIAGTETTSSMARRLGALAGVNGGYFRTDGPYKGEPGGVVIAAGKVLSEPSRRRPGLAVSNRGARTR
;
A
#
# COMPACT_ATOMS: atom_id res chain seq x y z
N MET A 1 9.08 6.88 18.77
CA MET A 1 10.26 6.43 19.53
C MET A 1 11.34 7.49 19.34
N ILE A 2 11.80 8.17 20.40
CA ILE A 2 12.78 9.28 20.36
C ILE A 2 14.12 8.78 20.93
N LEU A 3 15.24 9.13 20.29
CA LEU A 3 16.57 9.17 20.90
C LEU A 3 17.38 10.39 20.40
N SER A 4 18.15 10.96 21.33
CA SER A 4 18.95 12.20 21.26
C SER A 4 20.42 11.90 20.88
N PRO A 5 21.20 12.84 20.29
CA PRO A 5 22.58 12.59 19.87
C PRO A 5 23.65 13.07 20.87
N SER A 6 24.75 12.31 20.96
CA SER A 6 26.00 12.67 21.66
C SER A 6 26.93 13.52 20.77
N GLY A 7 27.59 14.50 21.40
CA GLY A 7 28.22 15.67 20.78
C GLY A 7 29.63 15.53 20.18
N PRO A 8 30.24 16.66 19.75
CA PRO A 8 31.30 16.69 18.75
C PRO A 8 32.71 16.79 19.34
N ARG A 9 33.71 16.24 18.62
CA ARG A 9 35.13 16.48 18.87
C ARG A 9 35.68 17.57 17.95
N ARG A 10 36.24 18.61 18.58
CA ARG A 10 36.89 19.77 17.95
C ARG A 10 38.30 19.39 17.48
N GLY A 11 38.58 19.60 16.20
CA GLY A 11 39.93 19.72 15.66
C GLY A 11 40.10 21.10 15.02
N ARG A 12 41.06 21.89 15.53
CA ARG A 12 41.48 23.19 14.98
C ARG A 12 42.54 22.96 13.91
N LEU A 13 42.38 23.56 12.73
CA LEU A 13 43.49 23.88 11.82
C LEU A 13 43.31 25.29 11.24
N ARG A 14 44.46 25.95 11.04
CA ARG A 14 44.71 27.39 10.83
C ARG A 14 44.42 27.89 9.40
N PRO A 15 44.39 29.22 9.17
CA PRO A 15 43.84 29.83 7.95
C PRO A 15 44.86 29.97 6.83
N ALA A 16 44.37 29.96 5.59
CA ALA A 16 45.04 30.57 4.43
C ALA A 16 43.96 31.09 3.46
N SER A 17 44.27 32.22 2.85
CA SER A 17 43.44 33.15 2.09
C SER A 17 43.23 32.81 0.61
N VAL A 18 41.99 32.99 0.11
CA VAL A 18 41.49 33.67 -1.15
C VAL A 18 42.17 33.28 -2.50
N PRO A 19 41.47 33.04 -3.66
CA PRO A 19 40.26 33.73 -4.13
C PRO A 19 39.12 32.89 -4.71
N ALA A 20 38.02 33.63 -4.93
CA ALA A 20 36.84 33.33 -5.72
C ALA A 20 37.13 32.56 -7.03
N LEU A 21 36.39 31.47 -7.23
CA LEU A 21 36.01 31.00 -8.55
C LEU A 21 34.57 30.48 -8.46
N ALA A 22 33.64 31.27 -8.99
CA ALA A 22 32.26 30.87 -9.20
C ALA A 22 32.26 29.71 -10.21
N VAL A 23 31.94 28.51 -9.76
CA VAL A 23 31.69 27.36 -10.64
C VAL A 23 30.18 27.19 -10.78
N LEU A 24 29.72 27.63 -11.93
CA LEU A 24 28.41 27.39 -12.54
C LEU A 24 28.14 25.86 -12.56
N ALA A 25 27.17 25.37 -11.80
CA ALA A 25 26.70 24.00 -11.93
C ALA A 25 25.45 23.98 -12.82
N VAL A 26 25.69 23.52 -14.05
CA VAL A 26 24.79 23.33 -15.18
C VAL A 26 23.50 22.61 -14.78
N LEU A 27 22.34 23.20 -15.12
CA LEU A 27 21.04 22.52 -15.16
C LEU A 27 21.09 21.49 -16.29
N ALA A 28 21.09 20.20 -15.95
CA ALA A 28 20.93 19.13 -16.91
C ALA A 28 19.45 19.03 -17.32
N GLU A 29 19.08 19.63 -18.45
CA GLU A 29 17.86 19.29 -19.15
C GLU A 29 18.04 17.95 -19.86
N ILE A 30 17.41 16.90 -19.33
CA ILE A 30 17.24 15.64 -20.05
C ILE A 30 15.89 15.71 -20.75
N SER A 31 15.92 16.08 -22.03
CA SER A 31 14.82 15.88 -22.97
C SER A 31 14.63 14.39 -23.19
N LEU A 32 13.59 13.81 -22.57
CA LEU A 32 13.17 12.46 -22.86
C LEU A 32 12.03 12.49 -23.90
N LEU A 33 12.41 12.46 -25.17
CA LEU A 33 11.47 12.20 -26.26
C LEU A 33 11.17 10.70 -26.30
N CYS A 34 10.30 10.23 -25.41
CA CYS A 34 9.73 8.89 -25.51
C CYS A 34 8.53 8.92 -26.45
N ALA A 35 8.57 8.06 -27.47
CA ALA A 35 7.46 7.82 -28.38
C ALA A 35 6.17 7.56 -27.57
N ALA A 36 5.19 8.46 -27.71
CA ALA A 36 3.86 8.25 -27.18
C ALA A 36 3.22 7.09 -27.95
N GLY A 37 3.24 5.89 -27.37
CA GLY A 37 2.24 4.86 -27.70
C GLY A 37 0.83 5.44 -27.51
N PRO A 38 -0.23 4.80 -28.04
CA PRO A 38 -1.58 5.33 -27.94
C PRO A 38 -1.85 5.76 -26.50
N SER A 39 -2.03 7.06 -26.30
CA SER A 39 -2.24 7.61 -24.97
C SER A 39 -3.56 7.01 -24.49
N GLY A 40 -3.47 6.12 -23.49
CA GLY A 40 -4.64 5.67 -22.77
C GLY A 40 -5.38 6.89 -22.18
N PRO A 41 -6.57 6.68 -21.61
CA PRO A 41 -7.30 7.76 -20.95
C PRO A 41 -6.37 8.52 -19.99
N PRO A 42 -6.48 9.86 -19.91
CA PRO A 42 -5.56 10.67 -19.13
C PRO A 42 -5.46 10.15 -17.71
N GLU A 43 -4.24 10.00 -17.19
CA GLU A 43 -3.99 9.39 -15.89
C GLU A 43 -3.14 10.31 -15.02
N THR A 44 -3.59 10.53 -13.78
CA THR A 44 -2.81 11.24 -12.75
C THR A 44 -2.55 10.28 -11.59
N ARG A 45 -1.35 10.36 -11.01
CA ARG A 45 -0.94 9.53 -9.87
C ARG A 45 -0.50 10.42 -8.72
N ARG A 46 -1.03 10.15 -7.52
CA ARG A 46 -0.62 10.80 -6.27
C ARG A 46 -0.15 9.73 -5.30
N SER A 47 1.10 9.78 -4.90
CA SER A 47 1.67 8.91 -3.87
C SER A 47 1.75 9.63 -2.52
N LYS A 48 1.55 8.88 -1.44
CA LYS A 48 1.73 9.30 -0.06
C LYS A 48 2.30 8.15 0.77
N ILE A 49 3.41 8.40 1.47
CA ILE A 49 3.91 7.48 2.50
C ILE A 49 2.93 7.53 3.69
N VAL A 50 2.33 6.39 4.05
CA VAL A 50 1.39 6.27 5.18
C VAL A 50 2.17 6.04 6.48
N ALA A 51 3.16 5.16 6.43
CA ALA A 51 4.07 4.80 7.51
C ALA A 51 5.35 4.18 6.91
N PRO A 52 6.45 4.01 7.68
CA PRO A 52 7.62 3.29 7.19
C PRO A 52 7.25 1.91 6.63
N GLY A 53 7.54 1.66 5.35
CA GLY A 53 7.20 0.42 4.66
C GLY A 53 5.77 0.32 4.12
N LEU A 54 4.96 1.39 4.21
CA LEU A 54 3.60 1.42 3.65
C LEU A 54 3.36 2.71 2.87
N GLU A 55 3.07 2.57 1.58
CA GLU A 55 2.75 3.64 0.65
C GLU A 55 1.32 3.49 0.12
N HIS A 56 0.61 4.62 -0.02
CA HIS A 56 -0.67 4.72 -0.69
C HIS A 56 -0.51 5.47 -2.00
N ILE A 57 -1.03 4.91 -3.08
CA ILE A 57 -1.08 5.54 -4.40
C ILE A 57 -2.54 5.66 -4.82
N GLU A 58 -2.98 6.89 -5.08
CA GLU A 58 -4.23 7.17 -5.77
C GLU A 58 -3.94 7.39 -7.26
N ILE A 59 -4.58 6.58 -8.09
CA ILE A 59 -4.53 6.72 -9.54
C ILE A 59 -5.91 7.17 -10.00
N ARG A 60 -5.97 8.31 -10.68
CA ARG A 60 -7.18 8.82 -11.32
C ARG A 60 -7.01 8.71 -12.81
N ARG A 61 -7.80 7.87 -13.46
CA ARG A 61 -7.79 7.63 -14.91
C ARG A 61 -9.09 8.13 -15.53
N GLY A 62 -9.01 8.79 -16.67
CA GLY A 62 -10.13 9.39 -17.39
C GLY A 62 -10.24 10.90 -17.18
N ASP A 63 -11.11 11.51 -17.98
CA ASP A 63 -11.41 12.94 -17.89
C ASP A 63 -12.41 13.19 -16.76
N PHE A 64 -12.01 13.93 -15.72
CA PHE A 64 -12.85 14.28 -14.56
C PHE A 64 -13.65 15.60 -14.73
N GLY A 65 -13.45 16.37 -15.80
CA GLY A 65 -14.15 17.63 -16.08
C GLY A 65 -15.54 17.49 -16.72
N VAL A 66 -15.77 16.44 -17.51
CA VAL A 66 -16.97 16.25 -18.35
C VAL A 66 -18.18 15.48 -17.73
N GLY A 67 -18.32 15.43 -16.39
CA GLY A 67 -19.37 14.62 -15.72
C GLY A 67 -19.16 13.09 -15.73
N LEU A 68 -19.90 12.33 -14.89
CA LEU A 68 -19.70 10.88 -14.71
C LEU A 68 -19.75 10.10 -16.05
N GLY A 69 -18.81 9.17 -16.26
CA GLY A 69 -18.73 8.38 -17.48
C GLY A 69 -17.96 7.07 -17.28
N PRO A 70 -18.06 6.11 -18.22
CA PRO A 70 -17.49 4.76 -18.11
C PRO A 70 -15.96 4.74 -18.05
N ASP A 71 -15.31 5.81 -18.50
CA ASP A 71 -13.85 5.92 -18.58
C ASP A 71 -13.21 6.56 -17.33
N ARG A 72 -14.00 6.81 -16.27
CA ARG A 72 -13.52 7.39 -15.00
C ARG A 72 -13.25 6.32 -13.95
N TRP A 73 -11.99 6.24 -13.51
CA TRP A 73 -11.56 5.29 -12.49
C TRP A 73 -10.75 6.01 -11.41
N ILE A 74 -11.09 5.75 -10.15
CA ILE A 74 -10.25 6.08 -9.00
C ILE A 74 -9.78 4.74 -8.44
N ILE A 75 -8.48 4.49 -8.51
CA ILE A 75 -7.84 3.25 -8.07
C ILE A 75 -6.96 3.58 -6.87
N HIS A 76 -7.16 2.86 -5.77
CA HIS A 76 -6.32 2.96 -4.59
C HIS A 76 -5.40 1.74 -4.52
N VAL A 77 -4.09 1.99 -4.46
CA VAL A 77 -3.06 0.96 -4.33
C VAL A 77 -2.36 1.13 -2.99
N LEU A 78 -2.19 0.04 -2.25
CA LEU A 78 -1.34 -0.03 -1.07
C LEU A 78 -0.10 -0.85 -1.42
N VAL A 79 1.07 -0.22 -1.35
CA VAL A 79 2.36 -0.89 -1.52
C VAL A 79 2.95 -1.12 -0.14
N ALA A 80 3.12 -2.38 0.22
CA ALA A 80 3.60 -2.79 1.54
C ALA A 80 4.94 -3.53 1.41
N ASP A 81 5.96 -3.06 2.13
CA ASP A 81 7.24 -3.74 2.29
C ASP A 81 7.06 -4.89 3.30
N PRO A 82 7.18 -6.16 2.90
CA PRO A 82 6.97 -7.30 3.78
C PRO A 82 8.03 -7.42 4.89
N ALA A 83 9.17 -6.73 4.80
CA ALA A 83 10.18 -6.69 5.86
C ALA A 83 9.83 -5.69 6.97
N ARG A 84 8.92 -4.74 6.70
CA ARG A 84 8.56 -3.64 7.61
C ARG A 84 7.09 -3.64 8.00
N THR A 85 6.27 -4.42 7.30
CA THR A 85 4.82 -4.49 7.51
C THR A 85 4.39 -5.90 7.92
N ARG A 86 3.25 -5.97 8.61
CA ARG A 86 2.61 -7.23 9.00
C ARG A 86 1.20 -7.25 8.42
N LEU A 87 0.86 -8.32 7.70
CA LEU A 87 -0.51 -8.52 7.23
C LEU A 87 -1.29 -9.37 8.23
N VAL A 88 -2.53 -8.96 8.50
CA VAL A 88 -3.45 -9.64 9.43
C VAL A 88 -4.74 -9.93 8.68
N LEU A 89 -5.17 -11.19 8.72
CA LEU A 89 -6.49 -11.59 8.25
C LEU A 89 -7.52 -11.25 9.33
N GLY A 90 -8.31 -10.21 9.08
CA GLY A 90 -9.44 -9.85 9.93
C GLY A 90 -10.72 -10.65 9.59
N ARG A 91 -11.56 -10.90 10.60
CA ARG A 91 -12.89 -11.51 10.45
C ARG A 91 -13.93 -10.59 11.06
N ALA A 92 -15.14 -10.58 10.48
CA ALA A 92 -16.23 -9.75 10.95
C ALA A 92 -16.57 -10.06 12.41
N HIS A 93 -16.31 -9.10 13.30
CA HIS A 93 -16.50 -9.24 14.75
C HIS A 93 -15.91 -10.53 15.34
N ASP A 94 -14.84 -11.06 14.73
CA ASP A 94 -14.17 -12.32 15.09
C ASP A 94 -15.07 -13.57 15.06
N ARG A 95 -16.17 -13.53 14.29
CA ARG A 95 -17.13 -14.63 14.09
C ARG A 95 -16.89 -15.37 12.77
N ILE A 96 -17.50 -16.56 12.62
CA ILE A 96 -17.47 -17.35 11.38
C ILE A 96 -18.41 -16.76 10.33
N ALA A 97 -19.59 -16.32 10.75
CA ALA A 97 -20.58 -15.64 9.91
C ALA A 97 -20.94 -14.28 10.52
N GLY A 98 -21.31 -13.34 9.67
CA GLY A 98 -21.52 -11.93 9.99
C GLY A 98 -20.78 -11.00 9.06
N THR A 99 -21.23 -9.74 8.98
CA THR A 99 -20.63 -8.72 8.13
C THR A 99 -20.12 -7.56 8.98
N GLU A 100 -18.95 -7.04 8.65
CA GLU A 100 -18.35 -5.85 9.26
C GLU A 100 -17.74 -5.01 8.14
N THR A 101 -17.89 -3.69 8.18
CA THR A 101 -17.21 -2.81 7.21
C THR A 101 -15.69 -2.90 7.37
N THR A 102 -14.94 -2.83 6.26
CA THR A 102 -13.47 -2.82 6.30
C THR A 102 -12.91 -1.71 7.19
N SER A 103 -13.55 -0.54 7.22
CA SER A 103 -13.13 0.59 8.07
C SER A 103 -13.33 0.33 9.56
N SER A 104 -14.47 -0.27 9.96
CA SER A 104 -14.68 -0.73 11.34
C SER A 104 -13.63 -1.77 11.75
N MET A 105 -13.41 -2.77 10.89
CA MET A 105 -12.46 -3.85 11.17
C MET A 105 -11.02 -3.33 11.29
N ALA A 106 -10.60 -2.43 10.39
CA ALA A 106 -9.29 -1.80 10.45
C ALA A 106 -9.11 -1.02 11.75
N ARG A 107 -10.12 -0.25 12.18
CA ARG A 107 -10.08 0.50 13.44
C ARG A 107 -10.00 -0.42 14.66
N ARG A 108 -10.83 -1.46 14.71
CA ARG A 108 -10.85 -2.44 15.80
C ARG A 108 -9.52 -3.18 15.95
N LEU A 109 -8.88 -3.52 14.84
CA LEU A 109 -7.59 -4.21 14.83
C LEU A 109 -6.38 -3.28 14.94
N GLY A 110 -6.58 -1.95 15.00
CA GLY A 110 -5.49 -0.98 15.04
C GLY A 110 -4.64 -0.97 13.75
N ALA A 111 -5.23 -1.29 12.60
CA ALA A 111 -4.53 -1.36 11.33
C ALA A 111 -4.28 0.03 10.73
N LEU A 112 -3.11 0.21 10.11
CA LEU A 112 -2.75 1.44 9.38
C LEU A 112 -3.60 1.65 8.11
N ALA A 113 -4.00 0.56 7.47
CA ALA A 113 -4.86 0.51 6.29
C ALA A 113 -5.50 -0.88 6.18
N GLY A 114 -6.56 -1.00 5.38
CA GLY A 114 -7.23 -2.27 5.14
C GLY A 114 -7.99 -2.30 3.82
N VAL A 115 -8.11 -3.49 3.23
CA VAL A 115 -8.92 -3.78 2.04
C VAL A 115 -9.93 -4.86 2.37
N ASN A 116 -10.99 -5.02 1.57
CA ASN A 116 -11.87 -6.17 1.71
C ASN A 116 -11.11 -7.47 1.37
N GLY A 117 -11.56 -8.58 1.98
CA GLY A 117 -11.01 -9.91 1.73
C GLY A 117 -11.71 -10.63 0.58
N GLY A 118 -11.78 -11.97 0.69
CA GLY A 118 -12.44 -12.83 -0.28
C GLY A 118 -13.96 -12.71 -0.31
N TYR A 119 -14.58 -13.48 -1.21
CA TYR A 119 -16.03 -13.59 -1.34
C TYR A 119 -16.67 -14.13 -0.06
N PHE A 120 -17.91 -13.70 0.22
CA PHE A 120 -18.73 -14.16 1.32
C PHE A 120 -20.20 -14.17 0.92
N ARG A 121 -21.05 -14.90 1.65
CA ARG A 121 -22.49 -14.93 1.43
C ARG A 121 -23.12 -13.59 1.80
N THR A 122 -23.88 -12.99 0.90
CA THR A 122 -24.48 -11.65 1.12
C THR A 122 -25.87 -11.69 1.75
N ASP A 123 -26.51 -12.86 1.76
CA ASP A 123 -27.89 -13.08 2.18
C ASP A 123 -28.09 -14.44 2.91
N GLY A 124 -29.32 -14.68 3.37
CA GLY A 124 -29.72 -15.91 4.04
C GLY A 124 -29.23 -16.06 5.48
N PRO A 125 -29.51 -17.22 6.13
CA PRO A 125 -29.18 -17.46 7.54
C PRO A 125 -27.68 -17.52 7.83
N TYR A 126 -26.84 -17.68 6.80
CA TYR A 126 -25.38 -17.75 6.88
C TYR A 126 -24.71 -16.52 6.26
N LYS A 127 -25.39 -15.37 6.23
CA LYS A 127 -24.83 -14.11 5.73
C LYS A 127 -23.47 -13.81 6.40
N GLY A 128 -22.46 -13.53 5.58
CA GLY A 128 -21.09 -13.25 6.00
C GLY A 128 -20.18 -14.47 6.07
N GLU A 129 -20.70 -15.69 5.89
CA GLU A 129 -19.89 -16.90 5.77
C GLU A 129 -18.97 -16.81 4.54
N PRO A 130 -17.66 -17.14 4.66
CA PRO A 130 -16.73 -17.11 3.54
C PRO A 130 -17.12 -18.07 2.40
N GLY A 131 -16.99 -17.61 1.15
CA GLY A 131 -17.30 -18.38 -0.05
C GLY A 131 -16.11 -19.14 -0.66
N GLY A 132 -15.03 -19.32 0.08
CA GLY A 132 -13.80 -19.96 -0.37
C GLY A 132 -12.83 -20.21 0.77
N VAL A 133 -11.61 -20.67 0.44
CA VAL A 133 -10.66 -21.10 1.46
C VAL A 133 -10.26 -19.95 2.39
N VAL A 134 -10.37 -20.20 3.69
CA VAL A 134 -9.88 -19.27 4.72
C VAL A 134 -9.09 -20.08 5.73
N ILE A 135 -7.80 -19.74 5.86
CA ILE A 135 -6.91 -20.35 6.85
C ILE A 135 -6.33 -19.23 7.70
N ALA A 136 -6.48 -19.35 9.02
CA ALA A 136 -5.94 -18.39 9.98
C ALA A 136 -5.18 -19.13 11.07
N ALA A 137 -3.92 -18.75 11.30
CA ALA A 137 -3.04 -19.35 12.31
C ALA A 137 -3.00 -20.89 12.24
N GLY A 138 -2.96 -21.44 11.02
CA GLY A 138 -2.92 -22.89 10.78
C GLY A 138 -4.25 -23.62 10.90
N LYS A 139 -5.34 -22.92 11.26
CA LYS A 139 -6.69 -23.50 11.32
C LYS A 139 -7.45 -23.22 10.04
N VAL A 140 -8.03 -24.27 9.46
CA VAL A 140 -8.99 -24.14 8.35
C VAL A 140 -10.31 -23.62 8.93
N LEU A 141 -10.74 -22.46 8.45
CA LEU A 141 -11.99 -21.80 8.86
C LEU A 141 -13.08 -21.89 7.79
N SER A 142 -12.68 -22.11 6.53
CA SER A 142 -13.57 -22.32 5.39
C SER A 142 -12.83 -23.11 4.32
N GLU A 143 -13.55 -23.98 3.63
CA GLU A 143 -13.00 -24.90 2.63
C GLU A 143 -12.81 -24.22 1.26
N PRO A 144 -11.88 -24.70 0.42
CA PRO A 144 -11.77 -24.28 -0.97
C PRO A 144 -13.06 -24.57 -1.75
N SER A 145 -13.45 -23.66 -2.63
CA SER A 145 -14.60 -23.84 -3.52
C SER A 145 -14.20 -23.61 -4.98
N ARG A 146 -14.80 -24.38 -5.90
CA ARG A 146 -14.79 -24.12 -7.35
C ARG A 146 -13.40 -23.92 -7.98
N ARG A 147 -12.36 -24.59 -7.45
CA ARG A 147 -10.96 -24.48 -7.93
C ARG A 147 -10.46 -23.02 -8.06
N ARG A 148 -10.91 -22.14 -7.16
CA ARG A 148 -10.54 -20.72 -7.19
C ARG A 148 -9.11 -20.51 -6.65
N PRO A 149 -8.33 -19.57 -7.23
CA PRO A 149 -7.04 -19.18 -6.66
C PRO A 149 -7.23 -18.51 -5.29
N GLY A 150 -6.17 -18.53 -4.49
CA GLY A 150 -6.13 -17.89 -3.17
C GLY A 150 -4.79 -17.19 -2.92
N LEU A 151 -4.78 -16.32 -1.91
CA LEU A 151 -3.58 -15.63 -1.44
C LEU A 151 -3.15 -16.22 -0.10
N ALA A 152 -1.92 -16.74 -0.03
CA ALA A 152 -1.30 -17.16 1.22
C ALA A 152 -0.27 -16.13 1.66
N VAL A 153 -0.30 -15.78 2.95
CA VAL A 153 0.65 -14.84 3.54
C VAL A 153 1.21 -15.43 4.82
N SER A 154 2.54 -15.34 4.97
CA SER A 154 3.24 -15.65 6.20
C SER A 154 4.01 -14.42 6.66
N ASN A 155 3.86 -14.07 7.94
CA ASN A 155 4.65 -13.01 8.57
C ASN A 155 6.00 -13.52 9.12
N ARG A 156 6.38 -14.78 8.81
CA ARG A 156 7.63 -15.40 9.30
C ARG A 156 8.86 -15.10 8.40
N GLY A 157 8.71 -14.31 7.34
CA GLY A 157 9.82 -13.88 6.46
C GLY A 157 9.51 -14.03 4.98
N ALA A 158 10.50 -13.75 4.13
CA ALA A 158 10.35 -13.50 2.69
C ALA A 158 9.92 -14.70 1.82
N ARG A 159 9.73 -15.91 2.38
CA ARG A 159 9.33 -17.10 1.61
C ARG A 159 8.34 -17.96 2.37
N THR A 160 7.18 -18.20 1.75
CA THR A 160 6.33 -19.36 2.00
C THR A 160 6.83 -20.50 1.11
N ARG A 161 7.33 -21.59 1.70
CA ARG A 161 7.59 -22.84 0.97
C ARG A 161 6.30 -23.64 0.84
#